data_AF-Q2K0E2-F1
#
_entry.id   AF-Q2K0E2-F1
#
_cell.length_a   1.000
_cell.length_b   1.000
_cell.length_c   1.000
_cell.angle_alpha   90.00
_cell.angle_beta   90.00
_cell.angle_gamma   90.00
#
_symmetry.space_group_name_H-M   'P 1'
#
loop_
_entity.id
_entity.type
_entity.pdbx_description
1 polymer ?
#
loop_
_entity_poly.entity_id
_entity_poly.type
_entity_poly.pdbx_seq_one_letter_code
_entity_poly.pdbx_strand_id
1 'polypeptide(L)'
;MEIHERLLKDTQYDRLVKSSDFGREETRSRIRERLDLFIKEALDAAPQDLVILVIKNAVYRWLAKRIARTGRRDASSNAASLSREEQDNRRLFDVGKALISALQLKLNFESTRSDFAQLDTKFGAAFQARQALFNAGDRYEIAHMHLRSNIEELMYRWGTISELMDLDVISEIMVTRYDEIYVEKFGLLERYPFAFANERQLMKVIERIAVDSNRSINESEAMADFRMPDGSRVNAVIPPLAVKGACLTIRKFGGKSRLDISKLVAAGALSEPMRAFLEAAVRARKNIVVSGGTGSGKTTLLNSLSQFIPVGERVVAVEDTSELQLDGIHVVYLQSRPKTAESETSVTIRDLVRNALRMRPDRIIVGECRGAEAIDMLQAMNTGHAGSMTTAHANTPQDMMTRLEVMVLQGQSSLPVTAIRQQIVAAVELVVQLNRLESGRRAVTEISEVIGIDPDTGLIIVEPIFNLVGRAGGQAVHAFTGYLPSFVAELVAFGEDGEIKNLDMFV
;
A
#
# COMPACT_ATOMS: atom_id res chain seq x y z
N MET A 1 -9.97 29.54 -1.50
CA MET A 1 -10.55 29.49 -2.86
C MET A 1 -10.55 30.85 -3.52
N GLU A 2 -11.19 31.86 -2.94
CA GLU A 2 -11.22 33.23 -3.52
C GLU A 2 -9.82 33.76 -3.84
N ILE A 3 -8.86 33.58 -2.92
CA ILE A 3 -7.43 33.90 -3.13
C ILE A 3 -6.87 33.17 -4.36
N HIS A 4 -7.13 31.85 -4.48
CA HIS A 4 -6.66 31.05 -5.61
C HIS A 4 -7.31 31.49 -6.93
N GLU A 5 -8.62 31.75 -6.96
CA GLU A 5 -9.29 32.21 -8.18
C GLU A 5 -8.86 33.62 -8.59
N ARG A 6 -8.69 34.54 -7.64
CA ARG A 6 -8.11 35.86 -7.87
C ARG A 6 -6.70 35.74 -8.45
N LEU A 7 -5.89 34.85 -7.88
CA LEU A 7 -4.54 34.57 -8.37
C LEU A 7 -4.55 34.02 -9.80
N LEU A 8 -5.40 33.02 -10.10
CA LEU A 8 -5.52 32.45 -11.44
C LEU A 8 -5.91 33.51 -12.48
N LYS A 9 -6.90 34.36 -12.14
CA LYS A 9 -7.39 35.45 -13.00
C LYS A 9 -6.31 36.50 -13.24
N ASP A 10 -5.67 36.99 -12.18
CA ASP A 10 -4.73 38.09 -12.24
C ASP A 10 -3.38 37.69 -12.87
N THR A 11 -2.93 36.45 -12.67
CA THR A 11 -1.66 35.96 -13.22
C THR A 11 -1.80 35.31 -14.61
N GLN A 12 -3.02 35.14 -15.13
CA GLN A 12 -3.30 34.32 -16.32
C GLN A 12 -2.68 32.91 -16.21
N TYR A 13 -2.69 32.33 -15.01
CA TYR A 13 -1.98 31.10 -14.68
C TYR A 13 -2.25 29.95 -15.66
N ASP A 14 -3.52 29.73 -16.03
CA ASP A 14 -3.92 28.65 -16.94
C ASP A 14 -3.31 28.79 -18.35
N ARG A 15 -2.91 30.01 -18.77
CA ARG A 15 -2.16 30.26 -20.01
C ARG A 15 -0.66 30.05 -19.82
N LEU A 16 -0.11 30.44 -18.66
CA LEU A 16 1.30 30.27 -18.33
C LEU A 16 1.70 28.81 -18.16
N VAL A 17 0.86 27.97 -17.53
CA VAL A 17 1.14 26.53 -17.35
C VAL A 17 1.23 25.78 -18.69
N LYS A 18 0.57 26.29 -19.73
CA LYS A 18 0.63 25.73 -21.09
C LYS A 18 1.80 26.27 -21.92
N SER A 19 2.57 27.23 -21.41
CA SER A 19 3.75 27.77 -22.08
C SER A 19 5.04 27.28 -21.43
N SER A 20 6.14 27.31 -22.18
CA SER A 20 7.49 27.00 -21.68
C SER A 20 7.99 28.00 -20.62
N ASP A 21 7.26 29.08 -20.34
CA ASP A 21 7.64 30.15 -19.43
C ASP A 21 7.30 29.88 -17.95
N PHE A 22 6.50 28.85 -17.65
CA PHE A 22 6.13 28.49 -16.28
C PHE A 22 7.31 28.04 -15.41
N GLY A 23 8.35 27.52 -16.05
CA GLY A 23 9.59 27.09 -15.39
C GLY A 23 10.53 28.25 -15.02
N ARG A 24 10.28 29.47 -15.50
CA ARG A 24 11.16 30.63 -15.24
C ARG A 24 10.97 31.13 -13.81
N GLU A 25 12.09 31.34 -13.10
CA GLU A 25 12.10 31.79 -11.71
C GLU A 25 11.42 33.16 -11.53
N GLU A 26 11.56 34.05 -12.50
CA GLU A 26 10.91 35.36 -12.54
C GLU A 26 9.37 35.25 -12.54
N THR A 27 8.81 34.33 -13.33
CA THR A 27 7.37 34.07 -13.37
C THR A 27 6.86 33.53 -12.03
N ARG A 28 7.61 32.61 -11.41
CA ARG A 28 7.27 32.03 -10.10
C ARG A 28 7.35 33.05 -8.97
N SER A 29 8.37 33.91 -9.00
CA SER A 29 8.54 35.01 -8.03
C SER A 29 7.36 35.97 -8.08
N ARG A 30 6.94 36.42 -9.28
CA ARG A 30 5.77 37.30 -9.43
C ARG A 30 4.46 36.68 -8.94
N ILE A 31 4.28 35.37 -9.16
CA ILE A 31 3.11 34.63 -8.65
C ILE A 31 3.12 34.58 -7.12
N ARG A 32 4.28 34.31 -6.51
CA ARG A 32 4.45 34.29 -5.05
C ARG A 32 4.16 35.66 -4.42
N GLU A 33 4.67 36.75 -4.99
CA GLU A 33 4.42 38.11 -4.49
C GLU A 33 2.93 38.47 -4.50
N ARG A 34 2.22 38.14 -5.59
CA ARG A 34 0.76 38.34 -5.68
C ARG A 34 -0.01 37.46 -4.71
N LEU A 35 0.42 36.21 -4.55
CA LEU A 35 -0.18 35.29 -3.58
C LEU A 35 -0.06 35.85 -2.16
N ASP A 36 1.13 36.30 -1.76
CA ASP A 36 1.37 36.88 -0.44
C ASP A 36 0.49 38.14 -0.21
N LEU A 37 0.35 39.00 -1.23
CA LEU A 37 -0.55 40.16 -1.16
C LEU A 37 -2.02 39.76 -0.95
N PHE A 38 -2.52 38.78 -1.71
CA PHE A 38 -3.92 38.35 -1.59
C PHE A 38 -4.20 37.60 -0.29
N ILE A 39 -3.23 36.85 0.24
CA ILE A 39 -3.35 36.23 1.55
C ILE A 39 -3.42 37.31 2.63
N LYS A 40 -2.56 38.34 2.55
CA LYS A 40 -2.59 39.46 3.48
C LYS A 40 -3.95 40.16 3.50
N GLU A 41 -4.46 40.56 2.34
CA GLU A 41 -5.79 41.19 2.24
C GLU A 41 -6.90 40.31 2.82
N ALA A 42 -6.85 39.00 2.55
CA ALA A 42 -7.84 38.06 3.06
C ALA A 42 -7.76 37.87 4.57
N LEU A 43 -6.55 37.81 5.15
CA LEU A 43 -6.37 37.70 6.59
C LEU A 43 -6.76 38.99 7.32
N ASP A 44 -6.45 40.16 6.75
CA ASP A 44 -6.82 41.46 7.32
C ASP A 44 -8.34 41.65 7.35
N ALA A 45 -9.07 41.10 6.38
CA ALA A 45 -10.53 41.14 6.30
C ALA A 45 -11.24 39.98 7.03
N ALA A 46 -10.50 38.94 7.46
CA ALA A 46 -11.09 37.73 8.02
C ALA A 46 -11.56 37.91 9.47
N PRO A 47 -12.73 37.35 9.84
CA PRO A 47 -13.12 37.18 11.23
C PRO A 47 -12.06 36.41 12.03
N GLN A 48 -11.83 36.80 13.29
CA GLN A 48 -10.79 36.21 14.13
C GLN A 48 -10.98 34.70 14.36
N ASP A 49 -12.22 34.25 14.52
CA ASP A 49 -12.59 32.84 14.66
C ASP A 49 -12.20 32.01 13.42
N LEU A 50 -12.33 32.59 12.22
CA LEU A 50 -11.87 31.94 10.99
C LEU A 50 -10.34 31.81 10.96
N VAL A 51 -9.61 32.87 11.35
CA VAL A 51 -8.14 32.82 11.45
C VAL A 51 -7.71 31.75 12.46
N ILE A 52 -8.39 31.65 13.60
CA ILE A 52 -8.14 30.61 14.62
C ILE A 52 -8.37 29.21 14.04
N LEU A 53 -9.41 29.01 13.22
CA LEU A 53 -9.68 27.73 12.58
C LEU A 53 -8.57 27.35 11.58
N VAL A 54 -8.08 28.31 10.80
CA VAL A 54 -6.95 28.10 9.87
C VAL A 54 -5.69 27.66 10.64
N ILE A 55 -5.40 28.33 11.77
CA ILE A 55 -4.26 27.97 12.64
C ILE A 55 -4.46 26.58 13.24
N LYS A 56 -5.66 26.26 13.71
CA LYS A 56 -6.00 24.94 14.25
C LYS A 56 -5.69 23.84 13.23
N ASN A 57 -6.07 24.05 11.97
CA ASN A 57 -5.81 23.10 10.88
C ASN A 57 -4.32 22.98 10.56
N ALA A 58 -3.62 24.11 10.50
CA ALA A 58 -2.17 24.16 10.27
C ALA A 58 -1.40 23.34 11.31
N VAL A 59 -1.73 23.55 12.59
CA VAL A 59 -1.07 22.88 13.71
C VAL A 59 -1.39 21.39 13.75
N TYR A 60 -2.65 21.00 13.49
CA TYR A 60 -3.02 19.60 13.38
C TYR A 60 -2.21 18.88 12.30
N ARG A 61 -2.15 19.45 11.09
CA ARG A 61 -1.42 18.86 9.96
C ARG A 61 0.07 18.78 10.23
N TRP A 62 0.64 19.80 10.89
CA TRP A 62 2.02 19.79 11.32
C TRP A 62 2.32 18.65 12.30
N LEU A 63 1.48 18.46 13.33
CA LEU A 63 1.62 17.34 14.29
C LEU A 63 1.45 15.98 13.59
N ALA A 64 0.44 15.82 12.73
CA ALA A 64 0.19 14.59 11.99
C ALA A 64 1.39 14.19 11.11
N LYS A 65 1.96 15.15 10.36
CA LYS A 65 3.19 14.94 9.57
C LYS A 65 4.36 14.55 10.45
N ARG A 66 4.51 15.18 11.63
CA ARG A 66 5.59 14.85 12.57
C ARG A 66 5.49 13.43 13.11
N ILE A 67 4.30 13.02 13.56
CA ILE A 67 4.05 11.65 14.04
C ILE A 67 4.32 10.62 12.93
N ALA A 68 3.84 10.88 11.71
CA ALA A 68 4.06 9.97 10.58
C ALA A 68 5.55 9.82 10.21
N ARG A 69 6.31 10.92 10.21
CA ARG A 69 7.75 10.90 9.88
C ARG A 69 8.59 10.15 10.91
N THR A 70 8.23 10.22 12.20
CA THR A 70 8.90 9.44 13.25
C THR A 70 8.62 7.92 13.15
N GLY A 71 7.67 7.51 12.31
CA GLY A 71 7.42 6.13 11.92
C GLY A 71 8.34 5.58 10.82
N ARG A 72 9.27 6.36 10.25
CA ARG A 72 10.22 5.89 9.22
C ARG A 72 11.49 5.32 9.87
N ARG A 73 11.98 4.16 9.38
CA ARG A 73 13.16 3.43 9.91
C ARG A 73 14.48 4.23 9.85
N ASP A 74 14.61 5.17 8.90
CA ASP A 74 15.84 5.95 8.70
C ASP A 74 15.75 7.34 9.37
N ALA A 75 15.92 7.38 10.69
CA ALA A 75 15.98 8.63 11.44
C ALA A 75 17.30 9.40 11.24
N SER A 76 18.37 8.74 10.76
CA SER A 76 19.71 9.32 10.67
C SER A 76 19.91 10.31 9.50
N SER A 77 19.25 10.10 8.35
CA SER A 77 19.30 11.04 7.21
C SER A 77 18.34 12.23 7.35
N ASN A 78 17.37 12.14 8.27
CA ASN A 78 16.29 13.14 8.43
C ASN A 78 16.57 14.21 9.49
N ALA A 79 17.59 14.06 10.33
CA ALA A 79 17.93 15.09 11.32
C ALA A 79 18.30 16.44 10.66
N ALA A 80 18.89 16.40 9.45
CA ALA A 80 19.27 17.59 8.70
C ALA A 80 18.10 18.26 7.94
N SER A 81 17.06 17.50 7.57
CA SER A 81 15.84 18.06 6.97
C SER A 81 14.91 18.62 8.04
N LEU A 82 14.81 17.94 9.19
CA LEU A 82 14.14 18.43 10.40
C LEU A 82 14.73 19.76 10.85
N SER A 83 16.06 19.92 10.88
CA SER A 83 16.68 21.17 11.33
C SER A 83 16.42 22.37 10.42
N ARG A 84 16.33 22.19 9.10
CA ARG A 84 15.98 23.27 8.16
C ARG A 84 14.51 23.69 8.28
N GLU A 85 13.59 22.73 8.33
CA GLU A 85 12.16 23.02 8.46
C GLU A 85 11.81 23.57 9.87
N GLU A 86 12.54 23.13 10.91
CA GLU A 86 12.46 23.68 12.28
C GLU A 86 13.05 25.10 12.38
N GLN A 87 14.06 25.42 11.56
CA GLN A 87 14.59 26.78 11.41
C GLN A 87 13.61 27.70 10.65
N ASP A 88 13.01 27.20 9.56
CA ASP A 88 12.04 27.95 8.75
C ASP A 88 10.70 28.20 9.50
N ASN A 89 10.39 27.38 10.51
CA ASN A 89 9.12 27.40 11.25
C ASN A 89 9.27 27.43 12.77
N ARG A 90 10.25 28.18 13.29
CA ARG A 90 10.55 28.24 14.74
C ARG A 90 9.33 28.48 15.64
N ARG A 91 8.35 29.27 15.18
CA ARG A 91 7.12 29.59 15.94
C ARG A 91 6.12 28.42 16.00
N LEU A 92 5.92 27.71 14.89
CA LEU A 92 5.13 26.47 14.86
C LEU A 92 5.77 25.40 15.74
N PHE A 93 7.11 25.37 15.80
CA PHE A 93 7.86 24.45 16.66
C PHE A 93 7.65 24.73 18.15
N ASP A 94 7.76 25.99 18.60
CA ASP A 94 7.62 26.36 20.01
C ASP A 94 6.20 26.03 20.55
N VAL A 95 5.18 26.38 19.78
CA VAL A 95 3.78 26.02 20.10
C VAL A 95 3.59 24.50 20.00
N GLY A 96 4.13 23.89 18.94
CA GLY A 96 4.08 22.46 18.70
C GLY A 96 4.61 21.66 19.89
N LYS A 97 5.70 22.11 20.51
CA LYS A 97 6.27 21.50 21.72
C LYS A 97 5.31 21.51 22.91
N ALA A 98 4.59 22.61 23.12
CA ALA A 98 3.57 22.70 24.17
C ALA A 98 2.42 21.72 23.94
N LEU A 99 2.01 21.52 22.68
CA LEU A 99 0.97 20.57 22.31
C LEU A 99 1.44 19.11 22.34
N ILE A 100 2.68 18.82 21.94
CA ILE A 100 3.31 17.51 22.05
C ILE A 100 3.28 17.05 23.51
N SER A 101 3.70 17.92 24.44
CA SER A 101 3.66 17.64 25.87
C SER A 101 2.23 17.45 26.40
N ALA A 102 1.29 18.30 25.97
CA ALA A 102 -0.11 18.23 26.39
C ALA A 102 -0.82 16.95 25.95
N LEU A 103 -0.54 16.51 24.74
CA LEU A 103 -1.10 15.31 24.15
C LEU A 103 -0.40 14.04 24.66
N GLN A 104 0.81 14.19 25.22
CA GLN A 104 1.72 13.10 25.64
C GLN A 104 2.27 12.27 24.47
N LEU A 105 2.53 12.94 23.33
CA LEU A 105 3.07 12.28 22.14
C LEU A 105 4.52 11.88 22.40
N LYS A 106 4.86 10.61 22.15
CA LYS A 106 6.22 10.09 22.35
C LYS A 106 7.11 10.23 21.11
N LEU A 107 6.51 10.38 19.93
CA LEU A 107 7.16 10.66 18.65
C LEU A 107 8.28 9.66 18.30
N ASN A 108 7.98 8.37 18.42
CA ASN A 108 8.86 7.29 17.99
C ASN A 108 8.09 6.22 17.22
N PHE A 109 8.82 5.29 16.60
CA PHE A 109 8.23 4.25 15.75
C PHE A 109 7.13 3.45 16.46
N GLU A 110 7.38 3.00 17.69
CA GLU A 110 6.47 2.18 18.48
C GLU A 110 5.21 2.95 18.91
N SER A 111 5.34 4.24 19.17
CA SER A 111 4.25 5.11 19.61
C SER A 111 3.40 5.67 18.48
N THR A 112 3.81 5.54 17.21
CA THR A 112 3.14 6.16 16.05
C THR A 112 1.61 5.99 16.09
N ARG A 113 1.12 4.76 16.34
CA ARG A 113 -0.31 4.48 16.41
C ARG A 113 -0.98 5.13 17.62
N SER A 114 -0.37 5.06 18.80
CA SER A 114 -0.93 5.67 20.01
C SER A 114 -0.90 7.20 19.96
N ASP A 115 0.13 7.77 19.35
CA ASP A 115 0.29 9.21 19.18
C ASP A 115 -0.78 9.76 18.23
N PHE A 116 -1.07 9.06 17.13
CA PHE A 116 -2.21 9.41 16.27
C PHE A 116 -3.55 9.31 17.02
N ALA A 117 -3.77 8.24 17.80
CA ALA A 117 -5.00 8.12 18.60
C ALA A 117 -5.16 9.28 19.59
N GLN A 118 -4.07 9.73 20.23
CA GLN A 118 -4.07 10.90 21.11
C GLN A 118 -4.33 12.20 20.33
N LEU A 119 -3.72 12.36 19.15
CA LEU A 119 -3.95 13.52 18.28
C LEU A 119 -5.43 13.59 17.86
N ASP A 120 -5.98 12.52 17.32
CA ASP A 120 -7.34 12.50 16.77
C ASP A 120 -8.40 12.76 17.86
N THR A 121 -8.17 12.28 19.09
CA THR A 121 -9.15 12.38 20.19
C THR A 121 -8.99 13.61 21.08
N LYS A 122 -7.76 14.06 21.36
CA LYS A 122 -7.49 15.08 22.39
C LYS A 122 -7.07 16.44 21.81
N PHE A 123 -6.76 16.52 20.50
CA PHE A 123 -6.23 17.75 19.89
C PHE A 123 -7.13 18.96 20.08
N GLY A 124 -8.44 18.82 19.86
CA GLY A 124 -9.38 19.96 19.94
C GLY A 124 -9.31 20.67 21.29
N ALA A 125 -9.41 19.91 22.39
CA ALA A 125 -9.32 20.43 23.75
C ALA A 125 -7.92 20.96 24.08
N ALA A 126 -6.86 20.24 23.66
CA ALA A 126 -5.48 20.64 23.90
C ALA A 126 -5.12 21.97 23.21
N PHE A 127 -5.61 22.17 21.98
CA PHE A 127 -5.45 23.39 21.20
C PHE A 127 -6.21 24.56 21.82
N GLN A 128 -7.48 24.37 22.18
CA GLN A 128 -8.31 25.42 22.78
C GLN A 128 -7.70 25.94 24.10
N ALA A 129 -7.24 25.05 24.97
CA ALA A 129 -6.60 25.42 26.24
C ALA A 129 -5.29 26.20 26.07
N ARG A 130 -4.69 26.18 24.87
CA ARG A 130 -3.38 26.78 24.56
C ARG A 130 -3.46 27.87 23.52
N GLN A 131 -4.66 28.27 23.13
CA GLN A 131 -4.87 29.31 22.12
C GLN A 131 -4.28 30.68 22.54
N ALA A 132 -4.14 30.91 23.84
CA ALA A 132 -3.49 32.10 24.38
C ALA A 132 -1.97 32.14 24.13
N LEU A 133 -1.33 31.01 23.80
CA LEU A 133 0.09 30.97 23.44
C LEU A 133 0.39 31.67 22.11
N PHE A 134 -0.61 31.82 21.24
CA PHE A 134 -0.46 32.49 19.95
C PHE A 134 -0.73 33.98 20.10
N ASN A 135 0.33 34.80 20.08
CA ASN A 135 0.16 36.26 19.98
C ASN A 135 -0.37 36.65 18.58
N ALA A 136 -0.80 37.90 18.40
CA ALA A 136 -1.40 38.34 17.14
C ALA A 136 -0.46 38.17 15.93
N GLY A 137 0.85 38.40 16.10
CA GLY A 137 1.85 38.19 15.06
C GLY A 137 2.04 36.71 14.71
N ASP A 138 2.06 35.82 15.71
CA ASP A 138 2.17 34.37 15.48
C ASP A 138 0.94 33.84 14.74
N ARG A 139 -0.26 34.33 15.11
CA ARG A 139 -1.52 33.95 14.47
C ARG A 139 -1.50 34.28 12.98
N TYR A 140 -1.11 35.51 12.66
CA TYR A 140 -1.03 35.98 11.29
C TYR A 140 -0.03 35.15 10.48
N GLU A 141 1.21 35.00 10.96
CA GLU A 141 2.26 34.27 10.24
C GLU A 141 1.89 32.80 9.99
N ILE A 142 1.39 32.09 11.01
CA ILE A 142 1.01 30.67 10.86
C ILE A 142 -0.14 30.53 9.85
N ALA A 143 -1.15 31.40 9.93
CA ALA A 143 -2.26 31.39 8.99
C ALA A 143 -1.78 31.71 7.56
N HIS A 144 -0.91 32.70 7.42
CA HIS A 144 -0.33 33.11 6.14
C HIS A 144 0.46 31.97 5.50
N MET A 145 1.40 31.37 6.24
CA MET A 145 2.19 30.24 5.77
C MET A 145 1.33 29.04 5.39
N HIS A 146 0.30 28.73 6.19
CA HIS A 146 -0.58 27.60 5.91
C HIS A 146 -1.42 27.82 4.64
N LEU A 147 -2.00 29.02 4.47
CA LEU A 147 -2.75 29.38 3.26
C LEU A 147 -1.86 29.37 2.03
N ARG A 148 -0.65 29.94 2.13
CA ARG A 148 0.34 29.93 1.06
C ARG A 148 0.66 28.49 0.64
N SER A 149 1.06 27.66 1.59
CA SER A 149 1.39 26.25 1.33
C SER A 149 0.22 25.49 0.69
N ASN A 150 -1.01 25.67 1.19
CA ASN A 150 -2.19 25.01 0.61
C ASN A 150 -2.47 25.45 -0.85
N ILE A 151 -2.28 26.73 -1.15
CA ILE A 151 -2.51 27.27 -2.49
C ILE A 151 -1.39 26.84 -3.43
N GLU A 152 -0.13 26.87 -2.99
CA GLU A 152 1.01 26.36 -3.74
C GLU A 152 0.85 24.85 -4.02
N GLU A 153 0.42 24.04 -3.05
CA GLU A 153 0.12 22.62 -3.24
C GLU A 153 -0.99 22.39 -4.29
N LEU A 154 -1.99 23.26 -4.34
CA LEU A 154 -3.05 23.19 -5.35
C LEU A 154 -2.58 23.60 -6.74
N MET A 155 -1.64 24.56 -6.81
CA MET A 155 -1.12 25.09 -8.06
C MET A 155 -0.08 24.17 -8.68
N TYR A 156 0.82 23.62 -7.85
CA TYR A 156 2.02 22.92 -8.29
C TYR A 156 1.98 21.41 -8.07
N ARG A 157 1.06 20.88 -7.25
CA ARG A 157 0.96 19.45 -6.88
C ARG A 157 -0.49 18.97 -6.88
N TRP A 158 -0.91 18.18 -5.87
CA TRP A 158 -2.20 17.49 -5.81
C TRP A 158 -3.10 17.98 -4.65
N GLY A 159 -2.85 19.19 -4.13
CA GLY A 159 -3.64 19.77 -3.05
C GLY A 159 -3.72 18.90 -1.80
N THR A 160 -4.94 18.69 -1.25
CA THR A 160 -5.17 17.85 -0.06
C THR A 160 -4.63 16.43 -0.21
N ILE A 161 -4.59 15.88 -1.44
CA ILE A 161 -4.02 14.56 -1.69
C ILE A 161 -2.53 14.53 -1.40
N SER A 162 -1.76 15.56 -1.79
CA SER A 162 -0.32 15.63 -1.51
C SER A 162 -0.01 15.37 -0.04
N GLU A 163 -0.79 15.97 0.86
CA GLU A 163 -0.59 15.81 2.30
C GLU A 163 -0.84 14.38 2.78
N LEU A 164 -1.86 13.71 2.24
CA LEU A 164 -2.16 12.32 2.55
C LEU A 164 -1.12 11.36 1.96
N MET A 165 -0.60 11.69 0.78
CA MET A 165 0.49 10.95 0.14
C MET A 165 1.77 10.99 0.99
N ASP A 166 2.05 12.11 1.65
CA ASP A 166 3.22 12.26 2.53
C ASP A 166 3.12 11.45 3.85
N LEU A 167 1.92 10.97 4.23
CA LEU A 167 1.69 10.22 5.47
C LEU A 167 1.82 8.71 5.28
N ASP A 168 2.96 8.11 5.62
CA ASP A 168 3.23 6.67 5.44
C ASP A 168 2.27 5.73 6.17
N VAL A 169 1.63 6.21 7.25
CA VAL A 169 0.65 5.44 8.01
C VAL A 169 -0.65 5.20 7.25
N ILE A 170 -0.87 5.94 6.16
CA ILE A 170 -2.01 5.82 5.25
C ILE A 170 -1.60 4.91 4.09
N SER A 171 -2.36 3.83 3.90
CA SER A 171 -2.18 2.87 2.80
C SER A 171 -3.11 3.15 1.60
N GLU A 172 -4.29 3.72 1.86
CA GLU A 172 -5.31 3.97 0.84
C GLU A 172 -6.05 5.27 1.12
N ILE A 173 -6.39 6.01 0.06
CA ILE A 173 -7.13 7.26 0.08
C ILE A 173 -8.35 7.07 -0.81
N MET A 174 -9.55 7.34 -0.29
CA MET A 174 -10.81 7.18 -1.00
C MET A 174 -11.61 8.48 -0.89
N VAL A 175 -11.68 9.24 -1.98
CA VAL A 175 -12.52 10.41 -2.11
C VAL A 175 -13.84 9.96 -2.72
N THR A 176 -14.90 9.91 -1.93
CA THR A 176 -16.25 9.56 -2.43
C THR A 176 -16.91 10.76 -3.09
N ARG A 177 -16.66 11.96 -2.53
CA ARG A 177 -17.08 13.27 -3.02
C ARG A 177 -16.08 14.33 -2.55
N TYR A 178 -16.13 15.53 -3.11
CA TYR A 178 -15.22 16.61 -2.71
C TYR A 178 -15.23 16.92 -1.20
N ASP A 179 -16.36 16.74 -0.53
CA ASP A 179 -16.61 16.99 0.91
C ASP A 179 -16.44 15.73 1.79
N GLU A 180 -16.09 14.59 1.20
CA GLU A 180 -16.08 13.30 1.86
C GLU A 180 -14.87 12.46 1.43
N ILE A 181 -13.89 12.36 2.36
CA ILE A 181 -12.65 11.61 2.17
C ILE A 181 -12.54 10.57 3.27
N TYR A 182 -12.22 9.33 2.89
CA TYR A 182 -11.86 8.23 3.77
C TYR A 182 -10.41 7.84 3.53
N VAL A 183 -9.76 7.33 4.57
CA VAL A 183 -8.38 6.82 4.49
C VAL A 183 -8.29 5.47 5.21
N GLU A 184 -7.50 4.55 4.67
CA GLU A 184 -7.05 3.37 5.43
C GLU A 184 -5.79 3.76 6.21
N LYS A 185 -5.92 3.93 7.53
CA LYS A 185 -4.83 4.26 8.44
C LYS A 185 -4.60 3.10 9.39
N PHE A 186 -3.37 2.58 9.44
CA PHE A 186 -3.03 1.36 10.18
C PHE A 186 -3.92 0.14 9.86
N GLY A 187 -4.42 0.04 8.62
CA GLY A 187 -5.31 -1.04 8.19
C GLY A 187 -6.78 -0.90 8.65
N LEU A 188 -7.16 0.24 9.22
CA LEU A 188 -8.53 0.56 9.61
C LEU A 188 -9.04 1.73 8.74
N LEU A 189 -10.29 1.61 8.29
CA LEU A 189 -10.95 2.65 7.51
C LEU A 189 -11.48 3.73 8.45
N GLU A 190 -11.10 4.99 8.21
CA GLU A 190 -11.59 6.14 8.97
C GLU A 190 -11.93 7.33 8.07
N ARG A 191 -12.85 8.18 8.50
CA ARG A 191 -13.18 9.43 7.80
C ARG A 191 -12.10 10.47 8.08
N TYR A 192 -11.53 11.04 7.02
CA TYR A 192 -10.54 12.11 7.14
C TYR A 192 -11.25 13.44 7.51
N PRO A 193 -10.73 14.23 8.46
CA PRO A 193 -11.41 15.43 8.96
C PRO A 193 -11.37 16.62 7.99
N PHE A 194 -10.55 16.57 6.94
CA PHE A 194 -10.47 17.62 5.93
C PHE A 194 -11.03 17.15 4.59
N ALA A 195 -11.44 18.11 3.77
CA ALA A 195 -12.01 17.85 2.46
C ALA A 195 -11.51 18.86 1.44
N PHE A 196 -11.88 18.68 0.17
CA PHE A 196 -11.72 19.71 -0.85
C PHE A 196 -12.77 20.81 -0.62
N ALA A 197 -12.50 22.02 -1.13
CA ALA A 197 -13.41 23.14 -0.98
C ALA A 197 -14.69 22.96 -1.83
N ASN A 198 -14.58 22.34 -3.00
CA ASN A 198 -15.68 22.06 -3.91
C ASN A 198 -15.31 21.01 -4.97
N GLU A 199 -16.31 20.61 -5.73
CA GLU A 199 -16.22 19.68 -6.87
C GLU A 199 -15.17 20.10 -7.91
N ARG A 200 -15.14 21.40 -8.27
CA ARG A 200 -14.21 21.92 -9.26
C ARG A 200 -12.74 21.74 -8.86
N GLN A 201 -12.44 21.85 -7.57
CA GLN A 201 -11.10 21.63 -7.04
C GLN A 201 -10.69 20.16 -7.14
N LEU A 202 -11.58 19.25 -6.78
CA LEU A 202 -11.35 17.81 -6.91
C LEU A 202 -11.11 17.43 -8.38
N MET A 203 -11.95 17.92 -9.30
CA MET A 203 -11.80 17.72 -10.74
C MET A 203 -10.43 18.16 -11.25
N LYS A 204 -9.97 19.38 -10.90
CA LYS A 204 -8.64 19.86 -11.29
C LYS A 204 -7.51 18.97 -10.76
N VAL A 205 -7.64 18.45 -9.54
CA VAL A 205 -6.65 17.53 -8.96
C VAL A 205 -6.65 16.18 -9.69
N ILE A 206 -7.83 15.63 -10.00
CA ILE A 206 -7.98 14.38 -10.77
C ILE A 206 -7.35 14.53 -12.16
N GLU A 207 -7.69 15.60 -12.88
CA GLU A 207 -7.13 15.92 -14.19
C GLU A 207 -5.60 16.04 -14.13
N ARG A 208 -5.08 16.71 -13.10
CA ARG A 208 -3.63 16.88 -12.92
C ARG A 208 -2.93 15.55 -12.66
N ILE A 209 -3.47 14.73 -11.76
CA ILE A 209 -2.93 13.40 -11.44
C ILE A 209 -2.92 12.52 -12.70
N ALA A 210 -3.96 12.59 -13.54
CA ALA A 210 -4.01 11.89 -14.82
C ALA A 210 -2.93 12.39 -15.79
N VAL A 211 -2.80 13.72 -15.98
CA VAL A 211 -1.79 14.32 -16.88
C VAL A 211 -0.37 13.97 -16.44
N ASP A 212 -0.05 14.10 -15.14
CA ASP A 212 1.25 13.73 -14.58
C ASP A 212 1.57 12.22 -14.77
N SER A 213 0.53 11.40 -15.00
CA SER A 213 0.61 9.97 -15.26
C SER A 213 0.51 9.60 -16.76
N ASN A 214 0.61 10.59 -17.66
CA ASN A 214 0.40 10.42 -19.11
C ASN A 214 -0.95 9.80 -19.47
N ARG A 215 -2.01 10.20 -18.76
CA ARG A 215 -3.39 9.78 -18.98
C ARG A 215 -4.31 10.97 -19.15
N SER A 216 -5.45 10.71 -19.78
CA SER A 216 -6.53 11.67 -19.95
C SER A 216 -7.77 11.16 -19.22
N ILE A 217 -8.53 12.09 -18.64
CA ILE A 217 -9.87 11.85 -18.10
C ILE A 217 -10.72 13.07 -18.43
N ASN A 218 -11.86 12.85 -19.08
CA ASN A 218 -12.75 13.90 -19.58
C ASN A 218 -14.17 13.35 -19.75
N GLU A 219 -15.14 14.17 -20.14
CA GLU A 219 -16.54 13.73 -20.25
C GLU A 219 -16.77 12.57 -21.24
N SER A 220 -15.91 12.42 -22.26
CA SER A 220 -15.97 11.29 -23.21
C SER A 220 -15.29 10.03 -22.67
N GLU A 221 -14.27 10.19 -21.83
CA GLU A 221 -13.53 9.12 -21.13
C GLU A 221 -13.63 9.34 -19.61
N ALA A 222 -14.84 9.18 -19.08
CA ALA A 222 -15.19 9.61 -17.71
C ALA A 222 -14.73 8.63 -16.60
N MET A 223 -13.94 7.61 -16.94
CA MET A 223 -13.32 6.70 -15.98
C MET A 223 -11.88 6.41 -16.41
N ALA A 224 -10.97 6.31 -15.46
CA ALA A 224 -9.57 6.00 -15.74
C ALA A 224 -8.93 5.19 -14.60
N ASP A 225 -8.13 4.19 -14.99
CA ASP A 225 -7.26 3.40 -14.12
C ASP A 225 -5.82 3.57 -14.56
N PHE A 226 -4.95 4.02 -13.65
CA PHE A 226 -3.56 4.29 -13.98
C PHE A 226 -2.63 4.29 -12.77
N ARG A 227 -1.34 4.54 -13.04
CA ARG A 227 -0.30 4.65 -12.02
C ARG A 227 0.32 6.03 -12.03
N MET A 228 0.51 6.54 -10.82
CA MET A 228 1.29 7.74 -10.58
C MET A 228 2.79 7.45 -10.73
N PRO A 229 3.63 8.48 -10.93
CA PRO A 229 5.08 8.32 -11.05
C PRO A 229 5.76 7.64 -9.85
N ASP A 230 5.17 7.72 -8.65
CA ASP A 230 5.64 7.04 -7.44
C ASP A 230 5.25 5.55 -7.37
N GLY A 231 4.51 5.04 -8.38
CA GLY A 231 3.99 3.68 -8.46
C GLY A 231 2.58 3.50 -7.90
N SER A 232 2.01 4.51 -7.22
CA SER A 232 0.69 4.43 -6.59
C SER A 232 -0.40 4.19 -7.63
N ARG A 233 -1.38 3.34 -7.31
CA ARG A 233 -2.50 3.03 -8.22
C ARG A 233 -3.62 4.02 -8.01
N VAL A 234 -4.17 4.52 -9.10
CA VAL A 234 -5.27 5.49 -9.10
C VAL A 234 -6.42 4.93 -9.92
N ASN A 235 -7.61 4.95 -9.34
CA ASN A 235 -8.87 4.83 -10.05
C ASN A 235 -9.62 6.16 -9.89
N ALA A 236 -10.09 6.72 -10.98
CA ALA A 236 -10.88 7.96 -10.97
C ALA A 236 -12.12 7.80 -11.85
N VAL A 237 -13.25 8.31 -11.37
CA VAL A 237 -14.51 8.37 -12.14
C VAL A 237 -15.10 9.77 -11.97
N ILE A 238 -15.46 10.40 -13.07
CA ILE A 238 -16.00 11.77 -13.10
C ILE A 238 -17.42 11.78 -13.68
N PRO A 239 -18.18 12.88 -13.53
CA PRO A 239 -19.44 13.05 -14.24
C PRO A 239 -19.27 12.89 -15.77
N PRO A 240 -20.26 12.34 -16.48
CA PRO A 240 -21.61 11.99 -16.00
C PRO A 240 -21.73 10.62 -15.30
N LEU A 241 -20.68 9.79 -15.28
CA LEU A 241 -20.75 8.45 -14.69
C LEU A 241 -20.81 8.49 -13.16
N ALA A 242 -20.07 9.41 -12.55
CA ALA A 242 -20.12 9.65 -11.12
C ALA A 242 -21.28 10.60 -10.75
N VAL A 243 -22.48 10.04 -10.62
CA VAL A 243 -23.75 10.80 -10.44
C VAL A 243 -23.74 11.76 -9.25
N LYS A 244 -22.96 11.47 -8.21
CA LYS A 244 -22.87 12.29 -6.98
C LYS A 244 -21.68 13.27 -6.97
N GLY A 245 -21.03 13.46 -8.11
CA GLY A 245 -19.74 14.15 -8.22
C GLY A 245 -18.60 13.15 -8.39
N ALA A 246 -17.44 13.65 -8.82
CA ALA A 246 -16.24 12.89 -9.08
C ALA A 246 -15.76 12.14 -7.83
N CYS A 247 -15.21 10.96 -8.06
CA CYS A 247 -14.58 10.13 -7.04
C CYS A 247 -13.20 9.67 -7.48
N LEU A 248 -12.35 9.41 -6.48
CA LEU A 248 -10.93 9.11 -6.65
C LEU A 248 -10.50 8.12 -5.58
N THR A 249 -9.92 6.99 -5.99
CA THR A 249 -9.29 6.04 -5.07
C THR A 249 -7.81 5.92 -5.40
N ILE A 250 -6.95 6.17 -4.41
CA ILE A 250 -5.50 6.03 -4.50
C ILE A 250 -5.05 4.95 -3.54
N ARG A 251 -4.46 3.88 -4.08
CA ARG A 251 -3.76 2.86 -3.32
C ARG A 251 -2.27 3.15 -3.39
N LYS A 252 -1.69 3.60 -2.27
CA LYS A 252 -0.31 4.09 -2.22
C LYS A 252 0.69 2.96 -2.47
N PHE A 253 1.68 3.23 -3.32
CA PHE A 253 2.84 2.37 -3.48
C PHE A 253 3.77 2.49 -2.27
N GLY A 254 4.31 1.38 -1.80
CA GLY A 254 5.18 1.37 -0.61
C GLY A 254 4.49 1.68 0.74
N GLY A 255 3.18 1.98 0.78
CA GLY A 255 2.40 2.18 2.01
C GLY A 255 2.23 0.89 2.84
N LYS A 256 2.51 -0.27 2.24
CA LYS A 256 2.91 -1.45 2.98
C LYS A 256 4.37 -1.23 3.35
N SER A 257 4.63 -0.70 4.55
CA SER A 257 5.98 -0.72 5.13
C SER A 257 6.63 -2.05 4.78
N ARG A 258 7.88 -2.06 4.30
CA ARG A 258 8.71 -3.27 4.10
C ARG A 258 8.53 -4.19 5.31
N LEU A 259 7.55 -5.08 5.23
CA LEU A 259 7.16 -5.96 6.32
C LEU A 259 8.07 -7.16 6.12
N ASP A 260 9.23 -7.05 6.74
CA ASP A 260 10.03 -8.21 7.09
C ASP A 260 9.12 -9.19 7.85
N ILE A 261 9.23 -10.48 7.54
CA ILE A 261 8.41 -11.52 8.18
C ILE A 261 8.56 -11.51 9.71
N SER A 262 9.71 -11.06 10.22
CA SER A 262 9.95 -10.85 11.66
C SER A 262 8.95 -9.86 12.27
N LYS A 263 8.51 -8.85 11.51
CA LYS A 263 7.46 -7.92 11.94
C LYS A 263 6.08 -8.56 11.89
N LEU A 264 5.83 -9.49 10.98
CA LEU A 264 4.58 -10.26 10.96
C LEU A 264 4.50 -11.17 12.20
N VAL A 265 5.63 -11.77 12.62
CA VAL A 265 5.73 -12.50 13.89
C VAL A 265 5.48 -11.58 15.07
N ALA A 266 6.16 -10.43 15.15
CA ALA A 266 5.96 -9.45 16.21
C ALA A 266 4.53 -8.89 16.28
N ALA A 267 3.85 -8.77 15.13
CA ALA A 267 2.45 -8.37 15.05
C ALA A 267 1.46 -9.47 15.47
N GLY A 268 1.94 -10.71 15.66
CA GLY A 268 1.13 -11.89 15.95
C GLY A 268 0.30 -12.35 14.75
N ALA A 269 0.80 -12.16 13.53
CA ALA A 269 0.17 -12.63 12.29
C ALA A 269 0.50 -14.11 11.98
N LEU A 270 1.69 -14.57 12.39
CA LEU A 270 2.13 -15.96 12.39
C LEU A 270 3.07 -16.19 13.58
N SER A 271 3.26 -17.45 13.99
CA SER A 271 4.19 -17.79 15.05
C SER A 271 5.64 -17.92 14.54
N GLU A 272 6.60 -17.86 15.46
CA GLU A 272 8.02 -18.06 15.11
C GLU A 272 8.31 -19.45 14.51
N PRO A 273 7.72 -20.56 14.99
CA PRO A 273 7.90 -21.85 14.33
C PRO A 273 7.32 -21.91 12.91
N MET A 274 6.19 -21.24 12.66
CA MET A 274 5.65 -21.10 11.30
C MET A 274 6.60 -20.30 10.39
N ARG A 275 7.23 -19.24 10.92
CA ARG A 275 8.24 -18.47 10.19
C ARG A 275 9.43 -19.35 9.79
N ALA A 276 9.97 -20.13 10.74
CA ALA A 276 11.09 -21.04 10.50
C ALA A 276 10.73 -22.12 9.47
N PHE A 277 9.55 -22.73 9.59
CA PHE A 277 9.04 -23.70 8.62
C PHE A 277 8.95 -23.11 7.20
N LEU A 278 8.36 -21.92 7.07
CA LEU A 278 8.21 -21.25 5.78
C LEU A 278 9.56 -20.82 5.18
N GLU A 279 10.52 -20.39 6.02
CA GLU A 279 11.89 -20.13 5.57
C GLU A 279 12.52 -21.40 4.99
N ALA A 280 12.45 -22.51 5.71
CA ALA A 280 12.99 -23.79 5.27
C ALA A 280 12.33 -24.24 3.97
N ALA A 281 11.01 -24.12 3.85
CA ALA A 281 10.28 -24.47 2.63
C ALA A 281 10.70 -23.63 1.42
N VAL A 282 10.92 -22.32 1.59
CA VAL A 282 11.42 -21.46 0.51
C VAL A 282 12.84 -21.86 0.09
N ARG A 283 13.74 -22.12 1.04
CA ARG A 283 15.13 -22.55 0.77
C ARG A 283 15.17 -23.94 0.11
N ALA A 284 14.30 -24.85 0.53
CA ALA A 284 14.10 -26.18 -0.06
C ALA A 284 13.39 -26.15 -1.42
N ARG A 285 13.14 -24.96 -1.99
CA ARG A 285 12.47 -24.78 -3.29
C ARG A 285 11.10 -25.46 -3.38
N LYS A 286 10.32 -25.45 -2.30
CA LYS A 286 8.92 -25.86 -2.34
C LYS A 286 8.07 -24.78 -3.02
N ASN A 287 7.16 -25.18 -3.88
CA ASN A 287 6.22 -24.30 -4.54
C ASN A 287 5.10 -23.93 -3.56
N ILE A 288 4.84 -22.62 -3.43
CA ILE A 288 3.93 -22.08 -2.41
C ILE A 288 2.82 -21.25 -3.05
N VAL A 289 1.58 -21.58 -2.73
CA VAL A 289 0.40 -20.78 -3.05
C VAL A 289 -0.05 -20.04 -1.80
N VAL A 290 0.04 -18.71 -1.81
CA VAL A 290 -0.48 -17.87 -0.73
C VAL A 290 -1.92 -17.49 -1.02
N SER A 291 -2.87 -18.00 -0.24
CA SER A 291 -4.31 -17.84 -0.45
C SER A 291 -4.98 -16.93 0.58
N GLY A 292 -6.15 -16.37 0.24
CA GLY A 292 -6.90 -15.48 1.13
C GLY A 292 -7.82 -14.47 0.45
N GLY A 293 -8.74 -13.89 1.23
CA GLY A 293 -9.68 -12.86 0.78
C GLY A 293 -9.02 -11.54 0.35
N THR A 294 -9.81 -10.59 -0.16
CA THR A 294 -9.33 -9.23 -0.48
C THR A 294 -8.85 -8.51 0.76
N GLY A 295 -7.69 -7.85 0.67
CA GLY A 295 -7.12 -7.12 1.81
C GLY A 295 -6.62 -8.02 2.96
N SER A 296 -6.49 -9.33 2.78
CA SER A 296 -5.93 -10.27 3.78
C SER A 296 -4.41 -10.17 3.95
N GLY A 297 -3.71 -9.57 2.99
CA GLY A 297 -2.26 -9.39 3.05
C GLY A 297 -1.42 -10.42 2.26
N LYS A 298 -2.01 -11.18 1.34
CA LYS A 298 -1.32 -12.20 0.52
C LYS A 298 0.00 -11.71 -0.09
N THR A 299 -0.05 -10.63 -0.86
CA THR A 299 1.14 -10.05 -1.52
C THR A 299 2.17 -9.57 -0.51
N THR A 300 1.74 -9.13 0.68
CA THR A 300 2.65 -8.77 1.77
C THR A 300 3.39 -10.00 2.30
N LEU A 301 2.69 -11.11 2.55
CA LEU A 301 3.34 -12.35 2.97
C LEU A 301 4.25 -12.89 1.86
N LEU A 302 3.80 -12.89 0.61
CA LEU A 302 4.62 -13.33 -0.52
C LEU A 302 5.92 -12.52 -0.63
N ASN A 303 5.83 -11.19 -0.54
CA ASN A 303 7.02 -10.32 -0.47
C ASN A 303 7.93 -10.69 0.71
N SER A 304 7.36 -11.01 1.87
CA SER A 304 8.14 -11.41 3.05
C SER A 304 8.86 -12.74 2.83
N LEU A 305 8.18 -13.74 2.26
CA LEU A 305 8.74 -15.06 1.94
C LEU A 305 9.84 -14.98 0.89
N SER A 306 9.73 -14.05 -0.06
CA SER A 306 10.74 -13.87 -1.11
C SER A 306 12.12 -13.46 -0.58
N GLN A 307 12.19 -12.91 0.64
CA GLN A 307 13.46 -12.55 1.29
C GLN A 307 14.28 -13.78 1.69
N PHE A 308 13.66 -14.96 1.73
CA PHE A 308 14.33 -16.23 1.97
C PHE A 308 14.85 -16.91 0.70
N ILE A 309 14.61 -16.31 -0.47
CA ILE A 309 15.17 -16.82 -1.73
C ILE A 309 16.70 -16.58 -1.71
N PRO A 310 17.52 -17.62 -1.96
CA PRO A 310 18.97 -17.46 -2.01
C PRO A 310 19.42 -16.42 -3.05
N VAL A 311 20.42 -15.60 -2.70
CA VAL A 311 20.94 -14.49 -3.53
C VAL A 311 21.46 -14.94 -4.91
N GLY A 312 21.88 -16.20 -5.04
CA GLY A 312 22.38 -16.77 -6.29
C GLY A 312 21.29 -17.14 -7.31
N GLU A 313 20.01 -17.08 -6.93
CA GLU A 313 18.90 -17.48 -7.78
C GLU A 313 18.36 -16.31 -8.61
N ARG A 314 18.01 -16.60 -9.87
CA ARG A 314 17.36 -15.67 -10.78
C ARG A 314 15.84 -15.80 -10.69
N VAL A 315 15.17 -14.72 -10.35
CA VAL A 315 13.72 -14.67 -10.21
C VAL A 315 13.10 -13.84 -11.33
N VAL A 316 12.02 -14.34 -11.93
CA VAL A 316 11.14 -13.52 -12.78
C VAL A 316 9.83 -13.28 -12.07
N ALA A 317 9.57 -12.04 -11.68
CA ALA A 317 8.31 -11.60 -11.07
C ALA A 317 7.35 -11.11 -12.16
N VAL A 318 6.14 -11.65 -12.20
CA VAL A 318 5.10 -11.33 -13.18
C VAL A 318 3.87 -10.81 -12.47
N GLU A 319 3.43 -9.60 -12.77
CA GLU A 319 2.31 -8.97 -12.06
C GLU A 319 1.41 -8.17 -13.01
N ASP A 320 0.12 -8.07 -12.72
CA ASP A 320 -0.74 -7.11 -13.44
C ASP A 320 -0.32 -5.68 -13.13
N THR A 321 0.08 -5.52 -11.89
CA THR A 321 0.48 -4.27 -11.31
C THR A 321 1.58 -4.63 -10.34
N SER A 322 2.84 -4.42 -10.74
CA SER A 322 4.01 -4.44 -9.87
C SER A 322 3.72 -3.89 -8.46
N GLU A 323 3.52 -4.80 -7.51
CA GLU A 323 3.40 -4.62 -6.07
C GLU A 323 4.54 -5.35 -5.33
N LEU A 324 5.21 -6.31 -5.99
CA LEU A 324 6.32 -7.04 -5.41
C LEU A 324 7.58 -6.17 -5.32
N GLN A 325 8.28 -6.32 -4.21
CA GLN A 325 9.55 -5.66 -3.92
C GLN A 325 10.52 -6.73 -3.41
N LEU A 326 11.18 -7.39 -4.35
CA LEU A 326 12.15 -8.46 -4.12
C LEU A 326 13.56 -7.85 -4.09
N ASP A 327 13.98 -7.39 -2.91
CA ASP A 327 15.29 -6.77 -2.69
C ASP A 327 16.37 -7.83 -2.45
N GLY A 328 17.62 -7.53 -2.82
CA GLY A 328 18.78 -8.35 -2.45
C GLY A 328 18.96 -9.63 -3.28
N ILE A 329 18.17 -9.83 -4.34
CA ILE A 329 18.26 -10.98 -5.24
C ILE A 329 18.28 -10.56 -6.72
N HIS A 330 18.63 -11.48 -7.61
CA HIS A 330 18.67 -11.24 -9.05
C HIS A 330 17.26 -11.35 -9.66
N VAL A 331 16.53 -10.24 -9.73
CA VAL A 331 15.13 -10.21 -10.17
C VAL A 331 14.92 -9.48 -11.50
N VAL A 332 14.04 -10.02 -12.34
CA VAL A 332 13.42 -9.30 -13.47
C VAL A 332 11.93 -9.12 -13.21
N TYR A 333 11.45 -7.88 -13.32
CA TYR A 333 10.02 -7.56 -13.20
C TYR A 333 9.36 -7.45 -14.56
N LEU A 334 8.29 -8.21 -14.75
CA LEU A 334 7.41 -8.17 -15.92
C LEU A 334 6.02 -7.70 -15.47
N GLN A 335 5.45 -6.75 -16.21
CA GLN A 335 4.12 -6.23 -15.92
C GLN A 335 3.18 -6.43 -17.10
N SER A 336 1.96 -6.91 -16.82
CA SER A 336 0.92 -7.02 -17.85
C SER A 336 0.53 -5.63 -18.36
N ARG A 337 0.04 -5.60 -19.60
CA ARG A 337 -0.43 -4.37 -20.24
C ARG A 337 -1.84 -4.64 -20.80
N PRO A 338 -2.90 -4.18 -20.13
CA PRO A 338 -4.26 -4.32 -20.67
C PRO A 338 -4.41 -3.49 -21.94
N LYS A 339 -5.42 -3.81 -22.75
CA LYS A 339 -5.80 -3.00 -23.90
C LYS A 339 -6.33 -1.65 -23.41
N THR A 340 -5.86 -0.55 -23.97
CA THR A 340 -6.37 0.81 -23.67
C THR A 340 -6.73 1.52 -24.97
N ALA A 341 -7.40 2.67 -24.87
CA ALA A 341 -7.72 3.50 -26.05
C ALA A 341 -6.46 3.86 -26.86
N GLU A 342 -5.31 4.01 -26.21
CA GLU A 342 -4.02 4.32 -26.85
C GLU A 342 -3.16 3.08 -27.17
N SER A 343 -3.54 1.88 -26.71
CA SER A 343 -2.77 0.64 -26.90
C SER A 343 -3.66 -0.47 -27.44
N GLU A 344 -3.61 -0.69 -28.75
CA GLU A 344 -4.42 -1.71 -29.41
C GLU A 344 -4.05 -3.16 -29.04
N THR A 345 -2.81 -3.39 -28.57
CA THR A 345 -2.31 -4.72 -28.19
C THR A 345 -2.22 -4.88 -26.66
N SER A 346 -2.89 -5.91 -26.14
CA SER A 346 -2.74 -6.33 -24.74
C SER A 346 -1.63 -7.36 -24.59
N VAL A 347 -0.94 -7.33 -23.47
CA VAL A 347 0.00 -8.37 -23.01
C VAL A 347 -0.52 -8.88 -21.68
N THR A 348 -0.93 -10.14 -21.62
CA THR A 348 -1.55 -10.75 -20.44
C THR A 348 -0.49 -11.34 -19.51
N ILE A 349 -0.87 -11.66 -18.26
CA ILE A 349 0.01 -12.42 -17.34
C ILE A 349 0.44 -13.74 -17.97
N ARG A 350 -0.48 -14.42 -18.65
CA ARG A 350 -0.21 -15.67 -19.35
C ARG A 350 0.91 -15.52 -20.40
N ASP A 351 0.88 -14.45 -21.18
CA ASP A 351 1.92 -14.16 -22.18
C ASP A 351 3.29 -13.93 -21.52
N LEU A 352 3.29 -13.23 -20.39
CA LEU A 352 4.50 -12.94 -19.63
C LEU A 352 5.08 -14.18 -18.95
N VAL A 353 4.25 -15.06 -18.38
CA VAL A 353 4.69 -16.33 -17.80
C VAL A 353 5.32 -17.22 -18.88
N ARG A 354 4.71 -17.31 -20.06
CA ARG A 354 5.28 -18.04 -21.20
C ARG A 354 6.62 -17.45 -21.66
N ASN A 355 6.73 -16.13 -21.67
CA ASN A 355 7.99 -15.47 -22.00
C ASN A 355 9.05 -15.71 -20.92
N ALA A 356 8.65 -15.69 -19.64
CA ALA A 356 9.53 -15.90 -18.49
C ALA A 356 10.27 -17.24 -18.57
N LEU A 357 9.60 -18.31 -19.03
CA LEU A 357 10.21 -19.62 -19.24
C LEU A 357 11.44 -19.60 -20.17
N ARG A 358 11.57 -18.59 -21.04
CA ARG A 358 12.70 -18.42 -21.95
C ARG A 358 13.81 -17.53 -21.39
N MET A 359 13.61 -16.95 -20.20
CA MET A 359 14.53 -16.02 -19.56
C MET A 359 15.49 -16.70 -18.59
N ARG A 360 15.53 -18.05 -18.61
CA ARG A 360 16.28 -18.91 -17.70
C ARG A 360 16.07 -18.51 -16.22
N PRO A 361 14.82 -18.47 -15.70
CA PRO A 361 14.60 -18.27 -14.28
C PRO A 361 14.99 -19.54 -13.51
N ASP A 362 15.45 -19.36 -12.26
CA ASP A 362 15.38 -20.40 -11.25
C ASP A 362 13.97 -20.50 -10.66
N ARG A 363 13.29 -19.35 -10.49
CA ARG A 363 11.91 -19.24 -10.00
C ARG A 363 11.08 -18.26 -10.80
N ILE A 364 9.79 -18.56 -10.93
CA ILE A 364 8.79 -17.62 -11.43
C ILE A 364 7.84 -17.27 -10.29
N ILE A 365 7.70 -15.99 -10.01
CA ILE A 365 6.74 -15.50 -9.02
C ILE A 365 5.63 -14.78 -9.77
N VAL A 366 4.40 -15.27 -9.63
CA VAL A 366 3.22 -14.59 -10.18
C VAL A 366 2.55 -13.83 -9.05
N GLY A 367 2.45 -12.50 -9.15
CA GLY A 367 1.92 -11.68 -8.06
C GLY A 367 0.51 -12.09 -7.65
N GLU A 368 -0.33 -12.43 -8.62
CA GLU A 368 -1.64 -13.03 -8.36
C GLU A 368 -2.14 -13.84 -9.56
N CYS A 369 -2.47 -15.12 -9.35
CA CYS A 369 -3.19 -15.95 -10.31
C CYS A 369 -4.71 -15.76 -10.14
N ARG A 370 -5.39 -15.47 -11.25
CA ARG A 370 -6.82 -15.19 -11.37
C ARG A 370 -7.50 -15.98 -12.50
N GLY A 371 -6.75 -16.55 -13.43
CA GLY A 371 -7.32 -17.22 -14.60
C GLY A 371 -6.33 -18.08 -15.39
N ALA A 372 -6.41 -17.99 -16.71
CA ALA A 372 -5.78 -18.90 -17.65
C ALA A 372 -4.25 -19.06 -17.52
N GLU A 373 -3.54 -18.10 -16.92
CA GLU A 373 -2.11 -18.18 -16.61
C GLU A 373 -1.76 -19.29 -15.62
N ALA A 374 -2.74 -19.79 -14.83
CA ALA A 374 -2.51 -20.83 -13.83
C ALA A 374 -1.92 -22.10 -14.45
N ILE A 375 -2.33 -22.48 -15.67
CA ILE A 375 -1.77 -23.67 -16.32
C ILE A 375 -0.29 -23.51 -16.67
N ASP A 376 0.11 -22.37 -17.23
CA ASP A 376 1.50 -22.10 -17.59
C ASP A 376 2.38 -21.98 -16.33
N MET A 377 1.80 -21.48 -15.23
CA MET A 377 2.45 -21.43 -13.93
C MET A 377 2.63 -22.83 -13.31
N LEU A 378 1.60 -23.68 -13.30
CA LEU A 378 1.72 -25.06 -12.83
C LEU A 378 2.69 -25.87 -13.68
N GLN A 379 2.74 -25.60 -14.99
CA GLN A 379 3.75 -26.18 -15.87
C GLN A 379 5.16 -25.73 -15.48
N ALA A 380 5.38 -24.43 -15.21
CA ALA A 380 6.67 -23.93 -14.74
C ALA A 380 7.13 -24.63 -13.46
N MET A 381 6.24 -24.76 -12.47
CA MET A 381 6.50 -25.47 -11.21
C MET A 381 6.89 -26.93 -11.42
N ASN A 382 6.20 -27.63 -12.32
CA ASN A 382 6.49 -29.01 -12.66
C ASN A 382 7.77 -29.17 -13.53
N THR A 383 8.23 -28.12 -14.21
CA THR A 383 9.27 -28.23 -15.25
C THR A 383 10.47 -27.31 -14.98
N GLY A 384 11.23 -27.63 -13.93
CA GLY A 384 12.56 -27.04 -13.72
C GLY A 384 12.58 -25.63 -13.14
N HIS A 385 11.43 -25.11 -12.69
CA HIS A 385 11.33 -23.81 -11.99
C HIS A 385 10.74 -24.00 -10.58
N ALA A 386 11.23 -25.00 -9.86
CA ALA A 386 10.82 -25.29 -8.49
C ALA A 386 11.09 -24.10 -7.55
N GLY A 387 10.30 -24.00 -6.48
CA GLY A 387 10.36 -22.89 -5.53
C GLY A 387 9.60 -21.66 -6.01
N SER A 388 8.82 -21.79 -7.07
CA SER A 388 7.95 -20.74 -7.59
C SER A 388 6.82 -20.44 -6.60
N MET A 389 6.30 -19.21 -6.64
CA MET A 389 5.26 -18.77 -5.70
C MET A 389 4.18 -17.97 -6.42
N THR A 390 2.95 -18.04 -5.91
CA THR A 390 1.88 -17.14 -6.35
C THR A 390 1.01 -16.70 -5.19
N THR A 391 0.21 -15.67 -5.42
CA THR A 391 -0.99 -15.45 -4.61
C THR A 391 -2.25 -15.79 -5.38
N ALA A 392 -3.31 -16.19 -4.67
CA ALA A 392 -4.62 -16.33 -5.29
C ALA A 392 -5.73 -16.11 -4.25
N HIS A 393 -6.92 -15.76 -4.71
CA HIS A 393 -8.06 -15.64 -3.81
C HIS A 393 -8.68 -17.00 -3.52
N ALA A 394 -8.85 -17.34 -2.24
CA ALA A 394 -9.67 -18.46 -1.77
C ALA A 394 -10.05 -18.23 -0.30
N ASN A 395 -11.13 -18.88 0.16
CA ASN A 395 -11.59 -18.76 1.54
C ASN A 395 -10.96 -19.83 2.46
N THR A 396 -10.56 -20.95 1.88
CA THR A 396 -9.90 -22.09 2.56
C THR A 396 -8.83 -22.70 1.64
N PRO A 397 -7.88 -23.48 2.17
CA PRO A 397 -6.94 -24.24 1.36
C PRO A 397 -7.63 -25.23 0.39
N GLN A 398 -8.72 -25.87 0.81
CA GLN A 398 -9.49 -26.77 -0.06
C GLN A 398 -10.14 -26.00 -1.23
N ASP A 399 -10.75 -24.84 -0.96
CA ASP A 399 -11.31 -23.97 -2.01
C ASP A 399 -10.23 -23.50 -3.00
N MET A 400 -8.99 -23.33 -2.53
CA MET A 400 -7.87 -22.95 -3.38
C MET A 400 -7.60 -24.03 -4.43
N MET A 401 -7.66 -25.31 -4.07
CA MET A 401 -7.49 -26.41 -5.03
C MET A 401 -8.57 -26.38 -6.11
N THR A 402 -9.83 -26.22 -5.72
CA THR A 402 -10.95 -26.07 -6.68
C THR A 402 -10.79 -24.84 -7.56
N ARG A 403 -10.27 -23.73 -7.03
CA ARG A 403 -10.03 -22.52 -7.81
C ARG A 403 -8.90 -22.67 -8.82
N LEU A 404 -7.80 -23.32 -8.46
CA LEU A 404 -6.73 -23.64 -9.42
C LEU A 404 -7.28 -24.50 -10.57
N GLU A 405 -8.11 -25.50 -10.26
CA GLU A 405 -8.77 -26.32 -11.28
C GLU A 405 -9.60 -25.48 -12.26
N VAL A 406 -10.44 -24.58 -11.75
CA VAL A 406 -11.25 -23.67 -12.58
C VAL A 406 -10.37 -22.74 -13.43
N MET A 407 -9.30 -22.18 -12.85
CA MET A 407 -8.37 -21.31 -13.57
C MET A 407 -7.66 -22.04 -14.72
N VAL A 408 -7.26 -23.30 -14.51
CA VAL A 408 -6.68 -24.15 -15.55
C VAL A 408 -7.70 -24.43 -16.65
N LEU A 409 -8.96 -24.75 -16.30
CA LEU A 409 -10.03 -24.98 -17.28
C LEU A 409 -10.32 -23.76 -18.16
N GLN A 410 -10.18 -22.54 -17.64
CA GLN A 410 -10.29 -21.31 -18.44
C GLN A 410 -9.16 -21.17 -19.46
N GLY A 411 -7.97 -21.67 -19.14
CA GLY A 411 -6.79 -21.62 -20.02
C GLY A 411 -6.68 -22.77 -21.01
N GLN A 412 -7.22 -23.94 -20.67
CA GLN A 412 -7.22 -25.15 -21.49
C GLN A 412 -8.41 -26.07 -21.12
N SER A 413 -9.56 -25.85 -21.76
CA SER A 413 -10.81 -26.55 -21.46
C SER A 413 -10.88 -28.01 -21.91
N SER A 414 -9.91 -28.48 -22.71
CA SER A 414 -9.89 -29.84 -23.26
C SER A 414 -9.23 -30.89 -22.36
N LEU A 415 -8.60 -30.48 -21.26
CA LEU A 415 -7.95 -31.42 -20.34
C LEU A 415 -8.99 -32.09 -19.42
N PRO A 416 -8.93 -33.42 -19.23
CA PRO A 416 -9.73 -34.09 -18.21
C PRO A 416 -9.44 -33.51 -16.82
N VAL A 417 -10.48 -33.31 -16.01
CA VAL A 417 -10.37 -32.75 -14.65
C VAL A 417 -9.38 -33.53 -13.78
N THR A 418 -9.36 -34.85 -13.89
CA THR A 418 -8.41 -35.71 -13.17
C THR A 418 -6.96 -35.40 -13.53
N ALA A 419 -6.66 -35.13 -14.81
CA ALA A 419 -5.32 -34.74 -15.26
C ALA A 419 -4.94 -33.35 -14.74
N ILE A 420 -5.90 -32.42 -14.66
CA ILE A 420 -5.69 -31.09 -14.06
C ILE A 420 -5.34 -31.24 -12.57
N ARG A 421 -6.11 -32.04 -11.83
CA ARG A 421 -5.84 -32.30 -10.40
C ARG A 421 -4.48 -32.93 -10.18
N GLN A 422 -4.09 -33.88 -11.02
CA GLN A 422 -2.75 -34.49 -10.97
C GLN A 422 -1.65 -33.45 -11.22
N GLN A 423 -1.83 -32.52 -12.16
CA GLN A 423 -0.88 -31.43 -12.38
C GLN A 423 -0.80 -30.47 -11.19
N ILE A 424 -1.92 -30.18 -10.52
CA ILE A 424 -1.93 -29.33 -9.32
C ILE A 424 -1.17 -30.00 -8.18
N VAL A 425 -1.47 -31.27 -7.89
CA VAL A 425 -0.80 -32.05 -6.83
C VAL A 425 0.70 -32.17 -7.09
N ALA A 426 1.11 -32.37 -8.35
CA ALA A 426 2.53 -32.46 -8.68
C ALA A 426 3.27 -31.11 -8.60
N ALA A 427 2.56 -29.99 -8.78
CA ALA A 427 3.15 -28.67 -8.87
C ALA A 427 3.19 -27.91 -7.55
N VAL A 428 2.21 -28.10 -6.67
CA VAL A 428 2.02 -27.29 -5.48
C VAL A 428 2.29 -28.15 -4.27
N GLU A 429 3.33 -27.85 -3.49
CA GLU A 429 3.57 -28.55 -2.23
C GLU A 429 2.85 -27.88 -1.05
N LEU A 430 2.72 -26.55 -1.05
CA LEU A 430 2.20 -25.80 0.11
C LEU A 430 1.13 -24.76 -0.24
N VAL A 431 0.12 -24.69 0.62
CA VAL A 431 -0.88 -23.62 0.65
C VAL A 431 -0.78 -22.87 1.98
N VAL A 432 -0.63 -21.55 1.92
CA VAL A 432 -0.60 -20.68 3.11
C VAL A 432 -1.82 -19.77 3.08
N GLN A 433 -2.78 -20.02 3.96
CA GLN A 433 -4.06 -19.31 4.01
C GLN A 433 -3.99 -18.10 4.96
N LEU A 434 -4.38 -16.92 4.48
CA LEU A 434 -4.54 -15.72 5.28
C LEU A 434 -5.99 -15.25 5.35
N ASN A 435 -6.43 -14.90 6.55
CA ASN A 435 -7.72 -14.25 6.77
C ASN A 435 -7.55 -12.93 7.55
N ARG A 436 -8.51 -12.02 7.35
CA ARG A 436 -8.69 -10.86 8.23
C ARG A 436 -9.55 -11.31 9.41
N LEU A 437 -8.98 -11.29 10.60
CA LEU A 437 -9.68 -11.61 11.85
C LEU A 437 -10.71 -10.52 12.16
N GLU A 438 -11.69 -10.83 13.01
CA GLU A 438 -12.72 -9.87 13.45
C GLU A 438 -12.12 -8.63 14.14
N SER A 439 -10.92 -8.76 14.72
CA SER A 439 -10.15 -7.63 15.28
C SER A 439 -9.63 -6.66 14.22
N GLY A 440 -9.86 -6.92 12.93
CA GLY A 440 -9.33 -6.20 11.78
C GLY A 440 -7.88 -6.58 11.44
N ARG A 441 -7.20 -7.35 12.29
CA ARG A 441 -5.82 -7.83 12.05
C ARG A 441 -5.78 -8.92 10.99
N ARG A 442 -4.67 -8.98 10.26
CA ARG A 442 -4.38 -9.99 9.23
C ARG A 442 -3.53 -11.09 9.88
N ALA A 443 -3.87 -12.35 9.67
CA ALA A 443 -3.11 -13.48 10.20
C ALA A 443 -3.14 -14.67 9.23
N VAL A 444 -2.07 -15.46 9.24
CA VAL A 444 -2.08 -16.80 8.66
C VAL A 444 -3.02 -17.64 9.51
N THR A 445 -4.01 -18.29 8.92
CA THR A 445 -4.94 -19.15 9.64
C THR A 445 -4.60 -20.62 9.52
N GLU A 446 -3.94 -20.99 8.43
CA GLU A 446 -3.63 -22.38 8.13
C GLU A 446 -2.42 -22.46 7.18
N ILE A 447 -1.53 -23.41 7.42
CA ILE A 447 -0.47 -23.83 6.48
C ILE A 447 -0.67 -25.31 6.24
N SER A 448 -0.86 -25.70 4.98
CA SER A 448 -1.21 -27.08 4.63
C SER A 448 -0.37 -27.61 3.47
N GLU A 449 -0.09 -28.90 3.52
CA GLU A 449 0.53 -29.64 2.42
C GLU A 449 -0.54 -30.12 1.43
N VAL A 450 -0.23 -30.08 0.14
CA VAL A 450 -1.06 -30.74 -0.89
C VAL A 450 -0.45 -32.12 -1.16
N ILE A 451 -1.17 -33.18 -0.82
CA ILE A 451 -0.56 -34.52 -0.74
C ILE A 451 -0.94 -35.45 -1.89
N GLY A 452 -2.13 -35.28 -2.48
CA GLY A 452 -2.69 -36.31 -3.34
C GLY A 452 -4.10 -36.04 -3.82
N ILE A 453 -4.68 -37.05 -4.45
CA ILE A 453 -6.09 -37.10 -4.84
C ILE A 453 -6.73 -38.24 -4.06
N ASP A 454 -7.82 -37.94 -3.36
CA ASP A 454 -8.63 -38.92 -2.66
C ASP A 454 -9.27 -39.88 -3.68
N PRO A 455 -9.07 -41.20 -3.56
CA PRO A 455 -9.58 -42.17 -4.53
C PRO A 455 -11.11 -42.32 -4.49
N ASP A 456 -11.75 -42.00 -3.36
CA ASP A 456 -13.19 -42.15 -3.14
C ASP A 456 -13.95 -40.89 -3.59
N THR A 457 -13.45 -39.71 -3.22
CA THR A 457 -14.10 -38.43 -3.55
C THR A 457 -13.57 -37.80 -4.84
N GLY A 458 -12.39 -38.20 -5.30
CA GLY A 458 -11.68 -37.60 -6.43
C GLY A 458 -11.16 -36.18 -6.16
N LEU A 459 -11.30 -35.66 -4.93
CA LEU A 459 -10.85 -34.32 -4.55
C LEU A 459 -9.35 -34.32 -4.23
N ILE A 460 -8.70 -33.18 -4.42
CA ILE A 460 -7.33 -32.98 -3.95
C ILE A 460 -7.35 -32.96 -2.42
N ILE A 461 -6.43 -33.71 -1.80
CA ILE A 461 -6.27 -33.76 -0.35
C ILE A 461 -5.27 -32.69 0.07
N VAL A 462 -5.67 -31.92 1.08
CA VAL A 462 -4.87 -30.86 1.69
C VAL A 462 -4.81 -31.11 3.19
N GLU A 463 -3.62 -31.34 3.72
CA GLU A 463 -3.41 -31.73 5.12
C GLU A 463 -2.78 -30.59 5.93
N PRO A 464 -3.43 -30.09 6.99
CA PRO A 464 -2.92 -28.96 7.77
C PRO A 464 -1.70 -29.35 8.60
N ILE A 465 -0.63 -28.58 8.44
CA ILE A 465 0.59 -28.64 9.27
C ILE A 465 0.43 -27.70 10.48
N PHE A 466 -0.10 -26.50 10.25
CA PHE A 466 -0.39 -25.51 11.29
C PHE A 466 -1.80 -24.96 11.15
N ASN A 467 -2.48 -24.79 12.29
CA ASN A 467 -3.82 -24.20 12.34
C ASN A 467 -3.93 -23.10 13.39
N LEU A 468 -4.80 -22.13 13.13
CA LEU A 468 -5.27 -21.16 14.11
C LEU A 468 -6.19 -21.86 15.13
N VAL A 469 -5.76 -21.94 16.39
CA VAL A 469 -6.53 -22.57 17.47
C VAL A 469 -7.24 -21.58 18.38
N GLY A 470 -6.90 -20.29 18.29
CA GLY A 470 -7.54 -19.28 19.12
C GLY A 470 -6.97 -17.88 18.94
N ARG A 471 -7.34 -17.01 19.87
CA ARG A 471 -6.89 -15.62 19.91
C ARG A 471 -6.56 -15.22 21.35
N ALA A 472 -5.40 -14.60 21.57
CA ALA A 472 -5.00 -14.04 22.86
C ALA A 472 -4.62 -12.57 22.68
N GLY A 473 -5.28 -11.65 23.40
CA GLY A 473 -5.03 -10.21 23.26
C GLY A 473 -5.22 -9.66 21.83
N GLY A 474 -6.06 -10.32 21.02
CA GLY A 474 -6.28 -9.98 19.61
C GLY A 474 -5.20 -10.46 18.64
N GLN A 475 -4.16 -11.16 19.13
CA GLN A 475 -3.17 -11.88 18.30
C GLN A 475 -3.66 -13.28 17.96
N ALA A 476 -3.21 -13.80 16.83
CA ALA A 476 -3.47 -15.19 16.43
C ALA A 476 -2.66 -16.15 17.30
N VAL A 477 -3.29 -17.24 17.74
CA VAL A 477 -2.62 -18.35 18.43
C VAL A 477 -2.70 -19.57 17.53
N HIS A 478 -1.53 -20.10 17.16
CA HIS A 478 -1.39 -21.23 16.26
C HIS A 478 -0.96 -22.48 17.00
N ALA A 479 -1.34 -23.64 16.48
CA ALA A 479 -0.83 -24.93 16.91
C ALA A 479 -0.29 -25.70 15.71
N PHE A 480 0.79 -26.43 15.95
CA PHE A 480 1.20 -27.54 15.10
C PHE A 480 0.18 -28.68 15.24
N THR A 481 -0.23 -29.28 14.14
CA THR A 481 -1.24 -30.34 14.16
C THR A 481 -0.68 -31.71 14.56
N GLY A 482 0.64 -31.86 14.54
CA GLY A 482 1.32 -33.16 14.65
C GLY A 482 1.56 -33.83 13.29
N TYR A 483 1.03 -33.27 12.20
CA TYR A 483 1.26 -33.78 10.86
C TYR A 483 2.66 -33.38 10.35
N LEU A 484 3.46 -34.38 10.01
CA LEU A 484 4.78 -34.19 9.42
C LEU A 484 4.66 -34.19 7.89
N PRO A 485 5.02 -33.09 7.20
CA PRO A 485 4.89 -33.02 5.76
C PRO A 485 5.82 -34.01 5.06
N SER A 486 5.47 -34.44 3.85
CA SER A 486 6.21 -35.48 3.11
C SER A 486 7.68 -35.11 2.84
N PHE A 487 7.98 -33.82 2.80
CA PHE A 487 9.32 -33.26 2.58
C PHE A 487 10.02 -32.78 3.86
N VAL A 488 9.54 -33.19 5.06
CA VAL A 488 10.09 -32.72 6.35
C VAL A 488 11.59 -33.01 6.49
N ALA A 489 12.08 -34.14 5.97
CA ALA A 489 13.49 -34.52 6.03
C ALA A 489 14.40 -33.50 5.32
N GLU A 490 13.94 -32.91 4.21
CA GLU A 490 14.67 -31.86 3.50
C GLU A 490 14.72 -30.57 4.32
N LEU A 491 13.69 -30.31 5.14
CA LEU A 491 13.64 -29.12 5.99
C LEU A 491 14.55 -29.25 7.21
N VAL A 492 14.54 -30.42 7.86
CA VAL A 492 15.32 -30.68 9.08
C VAL A 492 16.82 -30.57 8.83
N ALA A 493 17.30 -30.88 7.62
CA ALA A 493 18.71 -30.67 7.24
C ALA A 493 19.17 -29.22 7.47
N PHE A 494 18.33 -28.21 7.16
CA PHE A 494 18.65 -26.80 7.45
C PHE A 494 18.71 -26.49 8.96
N GLY A 495 18.00 -27.25 9.78
CA GLY A 495 18.03 -27.16 11.24
C GLY A 495 19.26 -27.83 11.85
N GLU A 496 19.65 -29.00 11.34
CA GLU A 496 20.84 -29.74 11.76
C GLU A 496 22.13 -29.00 11.43
N ASP A 497 22.19 -28.33 10.28
CA ASP A 497 23.30 -27.46 9.88
C ASP A 497 23.33 -26.13 10.64
N GLY A 498 22.33 -25.87 11.50
CA GLY A 498 22.20 -24.66 12.31
C GLY A 498 21.81 -23.42 11.51
N GLU A 499 21.46 -23.55 10.23
CA GLU A 499 21.07 -22.45 9.36
C GLU A 499 19.71 -21.85 9.75
N ILE A 500 18.77 -22.68 10.22
CA ILE A 500 17.43 -22.26 10.64
C ILE A 500 17.12 -22.82 12.03
N LYS A 501 16.83 -21.94 12.99
CA LYS A 501 16.40 -22.31 14.34
C LYS A 501 14.90 -22.59 14.40
N ASN A 502 14.45 -23.32 15.43
CA ASN A 502 13.04 -23.66 15.70
C ASN A 502 12.41 -24.67 14.70
N LEU A 503 13.23 -25.55 14.14
CA LEU A 503 12.77 -26.73 13.36
C LEU A 503 12.78 -28.02 14.19
N ASP A 504 13.22 -27.95 15.45
CA ASP A 504 13.24 -29.03 16.43
C ASP A 504 11.85 -29.62 16.73
N MET A 505 10.79 -28.86 16.49
CA MET A 505 9.41 -29.36 16.60
C MET A 505 9.05 -30.47 15.60
N PHE A 506 9.86 -30.67 14.56
CA PHE A 506 9.68 -31.70 13.53
C PHE A 506 10.57 -32.94 13.75
N VAL A 507 11.41 -32.91 14.79
CA VAL A 507 12.30 -34.01 15.23
C VAL A 507 11.67 -34.68 16.44
#